data_AF-A0A7Y5LKC1-F1
#
_entry.id   AF-A0A7Y5LKC1-F1
#
_cell.length_a   1.000
_cell.length_b   1.000
_cell.length_c   1.000
_cell.angle_alpha   90.00
_cell.angle_beta   90.00
_cell.angle_gamma   90.00
#
_symmetry.space_group_name_H-M   'P 1'
#
loop_
_entity.id
_entity.type
_entity.pdbx_description
1 polymer ?
#
loop_
_entity_poly.entity_id
_entity_poly.type
_entity_poly.pdbx_seq_one_letter_code
_entity_poly.pdbx_strand_id
1 'polypeptide(L)'
;MNKNKNTLVLFAFYIITVFSAISCESSTEPVTSGTGGGSSSTNLTVVGTVKDASSGNAIDSALIRIIYTGGTKTTYTNTSGTYSASFNIDISQVITVIISKVNYKTDTSSAFVTKNAINNLAPVSLSKVTTGSGSTTTGPASAIYLLSQTSTSIGVRAGGSPETGKVTFVVVDSAGNPISFSNSALVKFTLAASPNGGEFIYPNFVYTDTAGKASVFLTSGTKAGVVQIQAEIDMGGKKIISQPVSYTIHGGLPDFDHFGLASQFLNFAGYNIFGLTNGVTAYVGDKYGNPVRPGTSVYFTTTGGLIPGSQVTNEIGLSSVNLMSAEPRPTHPTRGPGFAIITAHTADENNNTITKDIEVLFSGVPTIIATPSSFNIPNGGSQVFNYEVKDQNGNPLAPATQITVAVEGEGVKASGDLTIEMPDTQSKSYTRFSFIVSDAVDTTDKVENVYIKINTSGPNGRSYYSFSGTAR
;
A
#
# COMPACT_ATOMS: atom_id res chain seq x y z
N MET A 1 4.33 -36.28 -64.55
CA MET A 1 3.90 -34.95 -65.05
C MET A 1 3.65 -34.04 -63.85
N ASN A 2 4.18 -32.81 -63.91
CA ASN A 2 4.06 -31.65 -62.99
C ASN A 2 4.60 -31.85 -61.56
N LYS A 3 5.81 -31.41 -61.19
CA LYS A 3 6.48 -30.08 -61.26
C LYS A 3 5.60 -28.94 -60.71
N ASN A 4 5.91 -28.43 -59.52
CA ASN A 4 6.65 -27.17 -59.40
C ASN A 4 7.17 -26.93 -57.97
N LYS A 5 8.47 -26.62 -57.90
CA LYS A 5 9.21 -26.24 -56.71
C LYS A 5 9.05 -24.73 -56.51
N ASN A 6 8.68 -24.29 -55.31
CA ASN A 6 8.69 -22.88 -54.93
C ASN A 6 10.12 -22.46 -54.57
N THR A 7 10.64 -21.54 -55.36
CA THR A 7 11.94 -20.89 -55.22
C THR A 7 11.84 -19.79 -54.15
N LEU A 8 12.59 -19.94 -53.06
CA LEU A 8 12.73 -18.93 -52.00
C LEU A 8 13.76 -17.89 -52.48
N VAL A 9 13.31 -16.67 -52.79
CA VAL A 9 14.17 -15.54 -53.15
C VAL A 9 14.60 -14.83 -51.87
N LEU A 10 15.90 -14.92 -51.55
CA LEU A 10 16.54 -14.18 -50.46
C LEU A 10 16.88 -12.77 -50.97
N PHE A 11 16.18 -11.74 -50.48
CA PHE A 11 16.59 -10.33 -50.65
C PHE A 11 17.42 -9.90 -49.45
N ALA A 12 18.72 -9.76 -49.64
CA ALA A 12 19.63 -9.14 -48.68
C ALA A 12 19.60 -7.62 -48.86
N PHE A 13 19.02 -6.89 -47.91
CA PHE A 13 19.18 -5.44 -47.80
C PHE A 13 20.33 -5.13 -46.84
N TYR A 14 21.39 -4.55 -47.39
CA TYR A 14 22.57 -4.07 -46.68
C TYR A 14 22.26 -2.67 -46.14
N ILE A 15 22.05 -2.52 -44.83
CA ILE A 15 21.99 -1.20 -44.18
C ILE A 15 23.32 -0.95 -43.49
N ILE A 16 24.13 -0.11 -44.11
CA ILE A 16 25.39 0.43 -43.58
C ILE A 16 25.03 1.44 -42.48
N THR A 17 25.26 1.10 -41.22
CA THR A 17 25.27 2.05 -40.11
C THR A 17 26.71 2.45 -39.83
N VAL A 18 27.06 3.68 -40.20
CA VAL A 18 28.34 4.32 -39.89
C VAL A 18 28.28 4.76 -38.42
N PHE A 19 28.96 4.03 -37.54
CA PHE A 19 29.24 4.44 -36.17
C PHE A 19 30.52 5.29 -36.17
N SER A 20 30.36 6.62 -36.18
CA SER A 20 31.45 7.58 -35.95
C SER A 20 31.67 7.71 -34.45
N ALA A 21 32.68 7.02 -33.91
CA ALA A 21 33.17 7.25 -32.57
C ALA A 21 33.94 8.58 -32.53
N ILE A 22 33.31 9.64 -32.01
CA ILE A 22 34.01 10.86 -31.61
C ILE A 22 34.47 10.64 -30.16
N SER A 23 35.72 10.21 -30.04
CA SER A 23 36.53 10.41 -28.83
C SER A 23 36.88 11.88 -28.74
N CYS A 24 36.40 12.57 -27.70
CA CYS A 24 36.86 13.91 -27.37
C CYS A 24 37.55 13.82 -26.01
N GLU A 25 38.88 13.73 -26.05
CA GLU A 25 39.74 13.82 -24.88
C GLU A 25 39.60 15.19 -24.22
N SER A 26 39.54 15.18 -22.89
CA SER A 26 39.57 16.35 -22.03
C SER A 26 40.88 17.13 -22.25
N SER A 27 40.80 18.33 -22.81
CA SER A 27 41.92 19.27 -22.86
C SER A 27 42.29 19.71 -21.44
N THR A 28 43.51 19.37 -21.04
CA THR A 28 44.22 19.86 -19.85
C THR A 28 44.43 21.37 -19.93
N GLU A 29 43.99 22.11 -18.92
CA GLU A 29 44.42 23.50 -18.69
C GLU A 29 45.75 23.54 -17.91
N PRO A 30 46.63 24.54 -18.16
CA PRO A 30 47.96 24.59 -17.61
C PRO A 30 47.96 25.04 -16.14
N VAL A 31 48.76 24.36 -15.32
CA VAL A 31 49.14 24.83 -13.98
C VAL A 31 50.16 25.95 -14.14
N THR A 32 49.78 27.18 -13.78
CA THR A 32 50.73 28.25 -13.47
C THR A 32 50.67 28.57 -11.98
N SER A 33 51.77 28.29 -11.31
CA SER A 33 52.06 28.67 -9.94
C SER A 33 52.37 30.17 -9.87
N GLY A 34 51.67 30.88 -8.98
CA GLY A 34 51.95 32.26 -8.61
C GLY A 34 51.46 32.53 -7.19
N THR A 35 52.40 32.62 -6.26
CA THR A 35 52.18 32.96 -4.85
C THR A 35 52.17 34.49 -4.69
N GLY A 36 51.15 35.07 -4.04
CA GLY A 36 51.13 36.49 -3.69
C GLY A 36 49.73 36.99 -3.35
N GLY A 37 49.52 37.42 -2.09
CA GLY A 37 48.21 37.66 -1.48
C GLY A 37 47.44 38.91 -1.94
N GLY A 38 46.17 38.89 -1.55
CA GLY A 38 45.23 40.00 -1.66
C GLY A 38 43.80 39.45 -1.70
N SER A 39 43.07 39.50 -0.57
CA SER A 39 41.62 39.28 -0.54
C SER A 39 40.92 40.38 -1.34
N SER A 40 40.81 40.19 -2.65
CA SER A 40 39.91 40.97 -3.49
C SER A 40 38.52 40.39 -3.34
N SER A 41 37.61 41.13 -2.71
CA SER A 41 36.18 40.79 -2.66
C SER A 41 35.67 40.66 -4.10
N THR A 42 35.41 39.43 -4.54
CA THR A 42 34.95 39.17 -5.90
C THR A 42 33.42 39.32 -5.98
N ASN A 43 32.97 40.55 -6.21
CA ASN A 43 31.54 40.87 -6.28
C ASN A 43 30.98 40.61 -7.69
N LEU A 44 29.94 39.77 -7.80
CA LEU A 44 29.02 39.77 -8.94
C LEU A 44 28.16 41.05 -8.86
N THR A 45 27.86 41.67 -10.00
CA THR A 45 26.86 42.76 -10.07
C THR A 45 25.78 42.43 -11.09
N VAL A 46 24.52 42.56 -10.68
CA VAL A 46 23.35 42.38 -11.53
C VAL A 46 22.73 43.75 -11.78
N VAL A 47 22.51 44.08 -13.06
CA VAL A 47 21.91 45.34 -13.49
C VAL A 47 20.69 45.04 -14.36
N GLY A 48 19.60 45.78 -14.16
CA GLY A 48 18.40 45.64 -14.98
C GLY A 48 17.54 46.89 -14.98
N THR A 49 16.49 46.88 -15.81
CA THR A 49 15.54 47.99 -15.91
C THR A 49 14.10 47.50 -15.80
N VAL A 50 13.26 48.31 -15.19
CA VAL A 50 11.84 48.03 -14.96
C VAL A 50 11.00 49.17 -15.53
N LYS A 51 10.02 48.81 -16.36
CA LYS A 51 9.15 49.76 -17.05
C LYS A 51 7.68 49.39 -16.89
N ASP A 52 6.81 50.36 -17.09
CA ASP A 52 5.36 50.15 -17.18
C ASP A 52 5.03 49.54 -18.54
N ALA A 53 4.33 48.41 -18.55
CA ALA A 53 3.99 47.68 -19.77
C ALA A 53 3.04 48.45 -20.70
N SER A 54 2.25 49.39 -20.16
CA SER A 54 1.25 50.17 -20.91
C SER A 54 1.79 51.51 -21.40
N SER A 55 2.53 52.23 -20.57
CA SER A 55 3.06 53.56 -20.93
C SER A 55 4.51 53.55 -21.39
N GLY A 56 5.25 52.46 -21.16
CA GLY A 56 6.69 52.38 -21.43
C GLY A 56 7.56 53.21 -20.47
N ASN A 57 6.95 53.91 -19.52
CA ASN A 57 7.65 54.78 -18.57
C ASN A 57 8.48 53.95 -17.58
N ALA A 58 9.60 54.50 -17.15
CA ALA A 58 10.39 53.94 -16.06
C ALA A 58 9.57 53.82 -14.77
N ILE A 59 9.70 52.70 -14.07
CA ILE A 59 9.06 52.53 -12.76
C ILE A 59 10.09 52.81 -11.68
N ASP A 60 9.93 53.94 -10.99
CA ASP A 60 10.75 54.32 -9.84
C ASP A 60 10.38 53.53 -8.58
N SER A 61 11.37 53.27 -7.72
CA SER A 61 11.21 52.66 -6.41
C SER A 61 10.40 51.35 -6.45
N ALA A 62 10.59 50.55 -7.49
CA ALA A 62 10.16 49.15 -7.56
C ALA A 62 11.14 48.31 -6.74
N LEU A 63 10.61 47.47 -5.87
CA LEU A 63 11.39 46.56 -5.05
C LEU A 63 11.88 45.39 -5.92
N ILE A 64 13.17 45.12 -5.86
CA ILE A 64 13.84 44.04 -6.58
C ILE A 64 14.40 43.07 -5.55
N ARG A 65 13.92 41.82 -5.59
CA ARG A 65 14.41 40.72 -4.75
C ARG A 65 15.08 39.68 -5.63
N ILE A 66 16.37 39.48 -5.43
CA ILE A 66 17.19 38.52 -6.17
C ILE A 66 17.47 37.33 -5.26
N ILE A 67 16.99 36.15 -5.65
CA ILE A 67 17.19 34.88 -4.96
C ILE A 67 18.27 34.09 -5.71
N TYR A 68 19.26 33.59 -4.98
CA TYR A 68 20.40 32.86 -5.53
C TYR A 68 20.86 31.77 -4.54
N THR A 69 21.60 30.76 -5.00
CA THR A 69 22.16 29.74 -4.09
C THR A 69 23.16 30.44 -3.17
N GLY A 70 22.84 30.51 -1.88
CA GLY A 70 23.61 31.23 -0.86
C GLY A 70 22.89 32.41 -0.20
N GLY A 71 21.74 32.85 -0.71
CA GLY A 71 20.94 33.86 -0.01
C GLY A 71 19.96 34.66 -0.86
N THR A 72 19.64 35.86 -0.38
CA THR A 72 18.76 36.81 -1.08
C THR A 72 19.36 38.21 -0.99
N LYS A 73 19.30 38.97 -2.08
CA LYS A 73 19.68 40.38 -2.12
C LYS A 73 18.47 41.22 -2.50
N THR A 74 18.34 42.38 -1.87
CA THR A 74 17.24 43.31 -2.13
C THR A 74 17.78 44.68 -2.52
N THR A 75 17.17 45.28 -3.53
CA THR A 75 17.47 46.64 -3.99
C THR A 75 16.18 47.29 -4.52
N TYR A 76 16.26 48.54 -4.96
CA TYR A 76 15.15 49.26 -5.55
C TYR A 76 15.55 49.88 -6.89
N THR A 77 14.59 50.10 -7.77
CA THR A 77 14.82 50.93 -8.96
C THR A 77 14.92 52.40 -8.59
N ASN A 78 15.71 53.16 -9.35
CA ASN A 78 15.76 54.61 -9.29
C ASN A 78 14.71 55.26 -10.22
N THR A 79 14.74 56.59 -10.33
CA THR A 79 13.83 57.39 -11.17
C THR A 79 13.88 57.03 -12.65
N SER A 80 14.99 56.45 -13.13
CA SER A 80 15.15 55.96 -14.50
C SER A 80 14.72 54.49 -14.67
N GLY A 81 14.14 53.89 -13.62
CA GLY A 81 13.68 52.51 -13.60
C GLY A 81 14.81 51.50 -13.56
N THR A 82 16.04 51.92 -13.28
CA THR A 82 17.21 51.03 -13.27
C THR A 82 17.53 50.57 -11.86
N TYR A 83 17.94 49.31 -11.72
CA TYR A 83 18.42 48.75 -10.46
C TYR A 83 19.80 48.14 -10.66
N SER A 84 20.59 48.16 -9.59
CA SER A 84 21.88 47.48 -9.50
C SER A 84 22.02 46.84 -8.12
N ALA A 85 22.51 45.60 -8.09
CA ALA A 85 22.77 44.87 -6.86
C ALA A 85 24.06 44.05 -6.97
N SER A 86 24.96 44.24 -6.00
CA SER A 86 26.18 43.45 -5.89
C SER A 86 26.11 42.47 -4.72
N PHE A 87 26.54 41.23 -4.97
CA PHE A 87 26.57 40.14 -3.99
C PHE A 87 27.58 39.07 -4.40
N ASN A 88 27.90 38.15 -3.50
CA ASN A 88 28.88 37.09 -3.73
C ASN A 88 28.17 35.78 -4.10
N ILE A 89 28.73 35.04 -5.05
CA ILE A 89 28.29 33.70 -5.43
C ILE A 89 29.52 32.78 -5.58
N ASP A 90 29.39 31.52 -5.18
CA ASP A 90 30.50 30.57 -5.22
C ASP A 90 30.76 30.07 -6.64
N ILE A 91 29.69 29.84 -7.41
CA ILE A 91 29.70 29.40 -8.81
C ILE A 91 28.66 30.17 -9.62
N SER A 92 28.88 30.31 -10.93
CA SER A 92 27.89 30.84 -11.88
C SER A 92 26.61 30.01 -11.82
N GLN A 93 25.45 30.67 -11.81
CA GLN A 93 24.18 30.01 -11.52
C GLN A 93 22.98 30.74 -12.12
N VAL A 94 21.82 30.09 -12.12
CA VAL A 94 20.55 30.76 -12.38
C VAL A 94 20.08 31.46 -11.12
N ILE A 95 19.73 32.73 -11.24
CA ILE A 95 19.07 33.52 -10.20
C ILE A 95 17.60 33.75 -10.57
N THR A 96 16.77 33.94 -9.55
CA THR A 96 15.38 34.38 -9.71
C THR A 96 15.25 35.82 -9.24
N VAL A 97 14.73 36.69 -10.10
CA VAL A 97 14.51 38.10 -9.80
C VAL A 97 13.00 38.35 -9.73
N ILE A 98 12.55 38.72 -8.53
CA ILE A 98 11.15 39.05 -8.26
C ILE A 98 11.06 40.58 -8.17
N ILE A 99 10.19 41.16 -8.99
CA ILE A 99 10.05 42.61 -9.15
C ILE A 99 8.64 43.00 -8.73
N SER A 100 8.54 43.91 -7.77
CA SER A 100 7.26 44.33 -7.23
C SER A 100 7.18 45.84 -7.06
N LYS A 101 6.02 46.40 -7.38
CA LYS A 101 5.67 47.81 -7.16
C LYS A 101 4.19 47.88 -6.79
N VAL A 102 3.85 48.76 -5.86
CA VAL A 102 2.45 49.04 -5.50
C VAL A 102 1.65 49.42 -6.76
N ASN A 103 0.45 48.87 -6.90
CA ASN A 103 -0.43 48.99 -8.07
C ASN A 103 0.08 48.32 -9.35
N TYR A 104 1.10 47.47 -9.28
CA TYR A 104 1.59 46.64 -10.40
C TYR A 104 1.53 45.16 -10.06
N LYS A 105 1.19 44.33 -11.05
CA LYS A 105 1.29 42.88 -10.95
C LYS A 105 2.78 42.55 -10.81
N THR A 106 3.12 41.79 -9.77
CA THR A 106 4.50 41.33 -9.57
C THR A 106 4.89 40.43 -10.73
N ASP A 107 6.12 40.60 -11.20
CA ASP A 107 6.70 39.77 -12.25
C ASP A 107 7.93 39.05 -11.69
N THR A 108 8.18 37.85 -12.21
CA THR A 108 9.31 37.02 -11.83
C THR A 108 10.05 36.63 -13.09
N SER A 109 11.31 37.03 -13.17
CA SER A 109 12.23 36.61 -14.22
C SER A 109 13.32 35.71 -13.64
N SER A 110 13.93 34.89 -14.50
CA SER A 110 15.13 34.14 -14.14
C SER A 110 16.22 34.44 -15.15
N ALA A 111 17.46 34.47 -14.68
CA ALA A 111 18.62 34.75 -15.52
C ALA A 111 19.83 33.94 -15.07
N PHE A 112 20.62 33.45 -16.00
CA PHE A 112 21.93 32.88 -15.70
C PHE A 112 22.92 34.03 -15.50
N VAL A 113 23.64 34.02 -14.37
CA VAL A 113 24.64 35.04 -14.05
C VAL A 113 26.02 34.42 -13.90
N THR A 114 27.00 35.08 -14.52
CA THR A 114 28.40 34.67 -14.46
C THR A 114 29.07 35.31 -13.26
N LYS A 115 29.78 34.49 -12.46
CA LYS A 115 30.60 34.94 -11.33
C LYS A 115 31.61 36.02 -11.78
N ASN A 116 31.83 37.02 -10.94
CA ASN A 116 32.81 38.10 -11.14
C ASN A 116 32.59 38.95 -12.40
N ALA A 117 31.35 39.02 -12.90
CA ALA A 117 30.97 39.82 -14.05
C ALA A 117 29.85 40.81 -13.71
N ILE A 118 29.66 41.80 -14.58
CA ILE A 118 28.44 42.61 -14.62
C ILE A 118 27.46 41.88 -15.54
N ASN A 119 26.29 41.52 -15.01
CA ASN A 119 25.27 40.78 -15.74
C ASN A 119 24.08 41.70 -16.00
N ASN A 120 23.93 42.11 -17.26
CA ASN A 120 22.82 42.93 -17.71
C ASN A 120 21.61 42.04 -18.00
N LEU A 121 20.54 42.21 -17.24
CA LEU A 121 19.31 41.46 -17.40
C LEU A 121 18.40 42.14 -18.43
N ALA A 122 17.59 41.34 -19.11
CA ALA A 122 16.56 41.84 -20.00
C ALA A 122 15.61 42.79 -19.23
N PRO A 123 15.16 43.90 -19.86
CA PRO A 123 14.16 44.78 -19.26
C PRO A 123 12.89 44.02 -18.89
N VAL A 124 12.32 44.31 -17.72
CA VAL A 124 11.05 43.72 -17.27
C VAL A 124 9.95 44.79 -17.31
N SER A 125 8.82 44.45 -17.92
CA SER A 125 7.68 45.35 -18.06
C SER A 125 6.55 44.91 -17.13
N LEU A 126 6.27 45.69 -16.09
CA LEU A 126 5.18 45.38 -15.16
C LEU A 126 3.84 45.90 -15.70
N SER A 127 2.80 45.07 -15.64
CA SER A 127 1.42 45.50 -15.90
C SER A 127 0.80 46.10 -14.65
N LYS A 128 0.08 47.23 -14.75
CA LYS A 128 -0.70 47.77 -13.63
C LYS A 128 -1.78 46.79 -13.21
N VAL A 129 -2.04 46.72 -11.91
CA VAL A 129 -3.21 46.02 -11.37
C VAL A 129 -4.42 46.93 -11.60
N THR A 130 -5.22 46.62 -12.62
CA THR A 130 -6.55 47.21 -12.76
C THR A 130 -7.43 46.63 -11.65
N THR A 131 -7.61 47.35 -10.56
CA THR A 131 -8.48 46.90 -9.46
C THR A 131 -9.48 48.00 -9.11
N GLY A 132 -10.75 47.60 -9.03
CA GLY A 132 -11.65 48.23 -8.07
C GLY A 132 -10.95 48.22 -6.71
N SER A 133 -10.80 49.43 -6.16
CA SER A 133 -10.35 49.79 -4.82
C SER A 133 -9.94 48.63 -3.90
N GLY A 134 -8.65 48.53 -3.58
CA GLY A 134 -8.17 47.57 -2.59
C GLY A 134 -6.65 47.47 -2.50
N SER A 135 -5.95 48.57 -2.24
CA SER A 135 -4.62 48.50 -1.64
C SER A 135 -4.77 48.04 -0.19
N THR A 136 -4.89 46.72 0.05
CA THR A 136 -4.83 46.19 1.40
C THR A 136 -3.36 46.09 1.80
N THR A 137 -2.87 47.13 2.50
CA THR A 137 -1.69 46.98 3.35
C THR A 137 -2.05 45.96 4.43
N THR A 138 -1.67 44.71 4.22
CA THR A 138 -1.93 43.63 5.17
C THR A 138 -1.04 43.81 6.40
N GLY A 139 -1.41 43.17 7.52
CA GLY A 139 -0.54 43.10 8.69
C GLY A 139 0.65 42.13 8.50
N PRO A 140 1.56 42.03 9.49
CA PRO A 140 2.55 40.96 9.52
C PRO A 140 1.86 39.59 9.61
N ALA A 141 2.58 38.53 9.24
CA ALA A 141 2.07 37.16 9.34
C ALA A 141 1.57 36.86 10.75
N SER A 142 0.39 36.23 10.86
CA SER A 142 -0.22 35.85 12.14
C SER A 142 -0.63 34.38 12.17
N ALA A 143 -1.06 33.80 11.05
CA ALA A 143 -1.45 32.40 10.95
C ALA A 143 -1.10 31.80 9.58
N ILE A 144 -1.00 30.47 9.54
CA ILE A 144 -0.76 29.70 8.32
C ILE A 144 -1.86 28.66 8.19
N TYR A 145 -2.57 28.65 7.07
CA TYR A 145 -3.64 27.70 6.77
C TYR A 145 -3.31 26.86 5.55
N LEU A 146 -3.83 25.63 5.52
CA LEU A 146 -3.86 24.84 4.30
C LEU A 146 -4.82 25.51 3.31
N LEU A 147 -4.31 25.92 2.15
CA LEU A 147 -5.14 26.42 1.06
C LEU A 147 -5.63 25.26 0.18
N SER A 148 -4.71 24.39 -0.24
CA SER A 148 -5.05 23.24 -1.08
C SER A 148 -3.96 22.18 -1.08
N GLN A 149 -4.33 20.97 -1.48
CA GLN A 149 -3.41 19.89 -1.81
C GLN A 149 -3.90 19.16 -3.07
N THR A 150 -3.00 18.64 -3.90
CA THR A 150 -3.37 17.99 -5.18
C THR A 150 -4.04 16.64 -4.99
N SER A 151 -3.80 15.99 -3.85
CA SER A 151 -4.44 14.73 -3.44
C SER A 151 -4.29 14.57 -1.93
N THR A 152 -5.01 13.61 -1.33
CA THR A 152 -4.84 13.17 0.06
C THR A 152 -3.98 11.91 0.16
N SER A 153 -3.67 11.27 -0.97
CA SER A 153 -2.84 10.07 -1.04
C SER A 153 -1.91 10.07 -2.25
N ILE A 154 -0.80 9.34 -2.11
CA ILE A 154 0.21 9.06 -3.13
C ILE A 154 0.63 7.58 -3.01
N GLY A 155 1.22 7.01 -4.05
CA GLY A 155 1.81 5.66 -3.97
C GLY A 155 3.24 5.70 -3.47
N VAL A 156 3.77 4.57 -2.98
CA VAL A 156 5.21 4.37 -2.81
C VAL A 156 5.93 4.55 -4.14
N ARG A 157 7.21 4.90 -4.07
CA ARG A 157 8.10 5.03 -5.22
C ARG A 157 8.13 3.73 -6.04
N ALA A 158 8.00 3.86 -7.36
CA ALA A 158 7.85 2.78 -8.32
C ALA A 158 6.59 1.91 -8.12
N GLY A 159 5.57 2.40 -7.41
CA GLY A 159 4.32 1.68 -7.15
C GLY A 159 3.24 1.84 -8.23
N GLY A 160 3.54 2.53 -9.34
CA GLY A 160 2.60 2.73 -10.46
C GLY A 160 1.47 3.73 -10.21
N SER A 161 1.48 4.43 -9.08
CA SER A 161 0.55 5.53 -8.74
C SER A 161 1.30 6.87 -8.67
N PRO A 162 0.61 8.04 -8.68
CA PRO A 162 1.29 9.31 -8.47
C PRO A 162 2.11 9.31 -7.18
N GLU A 163 3.41 9.54 -7.31
CA GLU A 163 4.39 9.49 -6.21
C GLU A 163 4.64 10.88 -5.60
N THR A 164 4.12 11.93 -6.25
CA THR A 164 4.32 13.32 -5.85
C THR A 164 2.99 14.02 -5.59
N GLY A 165 2.89 14.70 -4.45
CA GLY A 165 1.78 15.59 -4.10
C GLY A 165 2.27 17.02 -3.93
N LYS A 166 1.44 18.02 -4.25
CA LYS A 166 1.71 19.43 -3.99
C LYS A 166 0.80 19.93 -2.89
N VAL A 167 1.39 20.56 -1.87
CA VAL A 167 0.66 21.25 -0.79
C VAL A 167 0.87 22.75 -0.93
N THR A 168 -0.21 23.50 -0.83
CA THR A 168 -0.22 24.96 -0.86
C THR A 168 -0.80 25.49 0.44
N PHE A 169 -0.02 26.30 1.13
CA PHE A 169 -0.44 27.05 2.31
C PHE A 169 -0.74 28.49 1.93
N VAL A 170 -1.61 29.13 2.70
CA VAL A 170 -1.82 30.58 2.68
C VAL A 170 -1.46 31.15 4.05
N VAL A 171 -0.66 32.21 4.03
CA VAL A 171 -0.26 32.95 5.23
C VAL A 171 -1.16 34.17 5.32
N VAL A 172 -1.73 34.41 6.49
CA VAL A 172 -2.65 35.51 6.74
C VAL A 172 -2.20 36.39 7.89
N ASP A 173 -2.67 37.63 7.92
CA ASP A 173 -2.52 38.54 9.05
C ASP A 173 -3.53 38.26 10.17
N SER A 174 -3.49 39.06 11.25
CA SER A 174 -4.38 38.93 12.41
C SER A 174 -5.87 39.21 12.09
N ALA A 175 -6.16 39.83 10.96
CA ALA A 175 -7.51 40.07 10.46
C ALA A 175 -7.98 38.97 9.49
N GLY A 176 -7.14 37.96 9.23
CA GLY A 176 -7.44 36.84 8.35
C GLY A 176 -7.22 37.13 6.85
N ASN A 177 -6.64 38.28 6.51
CA ASN A 177 -6.34 38.62 5.11
C ASN A 177 -5.02 37.99 4.67
N PRO A 178 -4.91 37.42 3.46
CA PRO A 178 -3.64 36.92 2.95
C PRO A 178 -2.58 38.00 2.93
N ILE A 179 -1.38 37.69 3.43
CA ILE A 179 -0.30 38.68 3.48
C ILE A 179 0.12 39.11 2.07
N SER A 180 0.29 40.41 1.90
CA SER A 180 0.74 41.03 0.66
C SER A 180 2.26 40.88 0.50
N PHE A 181 2.77 41.13 -0.71
CA PHE A 181 4.20 41.04 -1.00
C PHE A 181 5.08 41.89 -0.07
N SER A 182 4.58 43.04 0.39
CA SER A 182 5.26 43.91 1.36
C SER A 182 5.54 43.24 2.70
N ASN A 183 4.73 42.25 3.09
CA ASN A 183 4.89 41.44 4.31
C ASN A 183 5.28 40.00 3.98
N SER A 184 5.83 39.75 2.78
CA SER A 184 6.21 38.41 2.32
C SER A 184 7.07 37.69 3.37
N ALA A 185 6.59 36.53 3.81
CA ALA A 185 7.22 35.74 4.86
C ALA A 185 7.97 34.54 4.26
N LEU A 186 9.11 34.19 4.84
CA LEU A 186 9.82 32.95 4.53
C LEU A 186 9.13 31.79 5.25
N VAL A 187 8.47 30.92 4.49
CA VAL A 187 7.83 29.72 5.01
C VAL A 187 8.80 28.56 4.89
N LYS A 188 9.15 27.94 6.01
CA LYS A 188 9.92 26.70 6.08
C LYS A 188 8.98 25.51 6.18
N PHE A 189 9.24 24.48 5.40
CA PHE A 189 8.48 23.23 5.43
C PHE A 189 9.29 22.14 6.12
N THR A 190 8.62 21.30 6.89
CA THR A 190 9.21 20.14 7.55
C THR A 190 8.28 18.94 7.46
N LEU A 191 8.87 17.74 7.45
CA LEU A 191 8.13 16.50 7.69
C LEU A 191 7.96 16.35 9.20
N ALA A 192 6.75 16.62 9.70
CA ALA A 192 6.42 16.45 11.12
C ALA A 192 6.32 14.97 11.53
N ALA A 193 5.90 14.12 10.59
CA ALA A 193 5.91 12.66 10.71
C ALA A 193 6.18 12.03 9.35
N SER A 194 6.85 10.87 9.33
CA SER A 194 7.16 10.13 8.10
C SER A 194 7.32 8.63 8.40
N PRO A 195 6.95 7.72 7.47
CA PRO A 195 7.21 6.28 7.61
C PRO A 195 8.69 5.89 7.45
N ASN A 196 9.59 6.85 7.17
CA ASN A 196 11.04 6.64 7.01
C ASN A 196 11.38 5.68 5.87
N GLY A 197 10.71 5.86 4.72
CA GLY A 197 10.97 5.18 3.45
C GLY A 197 11.83 6.00 2.48
N GLY A 198 12.27 7.20 2.87
CA GLY A 198 13.04 8.11 2.02
C GLY A 198 12.21 9.24 1.41
N GLU A 199 11.08 9.57 2.05
CA GLU A 199 10.20 10.69 1.70
C GLU A 199 10.97 11.99 1.83
N PHE A 200 10.75 12.91 0.90
CA PHE A 200 11.36 14.24 0.96
C PHE A 200 10.42 15.31 0.44
N ILE A 201 10.72 16.55 0.82
CA ILE A 201 10.00 17.74 0.40
C ILE A 201 10.94 18.70 -0.33
N TYR A 202 10.45 19.30 -1.41
CA TYR A 202 11.21 20.29 -2.17
C TYR A 202 10.30 21.36 -2.81
N PRO A 203 10.67 22.65 -2.73
CA PRO A 203 11.73 23.19 -1.87
C PRO A 203 11.36 23.13 -0.38
N ASN A 204 12.34 23.05 0.52
CA ASN A 204 12.10 23.01 1.97
C ASN A 204 11.87 24.40 2.60
N PHE A 205 11.98 25.47 1.82
CA PHE A 205 11.52 26.81 2.17
C PHE A 205 11.12 27.61 0.93
N VAL A 206 10.17 28.53 1.07
CA VAL A 206 9.76 29.46 0.01
C VAL A 206 9.23 30.76 0.60
N TYR A 207 9.41 31.88 -0.11
CA TYR A 207 8.74 33.13 0.24
C TYR A 207 7.28 33.10 -0.25
N THR A 208 6.36 33.69 0.53
CA THR A 208 4.98 33.86 0.07
C THR A 208 4.89 34.76 -1.15
N ASP A 209 4.01 34.40 -2.08
CA ASP A 209 3.69 35.21 -3.27
C ASP A 209 2.82 36.44 -2.95
N THR A 210 2.35 37.15 -3.99
CA THR A 210 1.50 38.34 -3.84
C THR A 210 0.12 38.06 -3.23
N ALA A 211 -0.30 36.80 -3.23
CA ALA A 211 -1.55 36.33 -2.64
C ALA A 211 -1.32 35.61 -1.30
N GLY A 212 -0.13 35.76 -0.70
CA GLY A 212 0.23 35.15 0.58
C GLY A 212 0.44 33.63 0.49
N LYS A 213 0.61 33.05 -0.70
CA LYS A 213 0.68 31.59 -0.87
C LYS A 213 2.12 31.08 -0.86
N ALA A 214 2.30 29.90 -0.29
CA ALA A 214 3.56 29.17 -0.26
C ALA A 214 3.29 27.70 -0.60
N SER A 215 4.05 27.12 -1.54
CA SER A 215 3.86 25.74 -2.00
C SER A 215 5.09 24.88 -1.81
N VAL A 216 4.87 23.59 -1.56
CA VAL A 216 5.90 22.55 -1.46
C VAL A 216 5.43 21.28 -2.15
N PHE A 217 6.35 20.55 -2.77
CA PHE A 217 6.10 19.21 -3.27
C PHE A 217 6.60 18.18 -2.26
N LEU A 218 5.80 17.15 -2.03
CA LEU A 218 6.14 15.94 -1.30
C LEU A 218 6.33 14.81 -2.30
N THR A 219 7.45 14.10 -2.21
CA THR A 219 7.70 12.87 -2.97
C THR A 219 7.83 11.70 -2.00
N SER A 220 7.12 10.61 -2.29
CA SER A 220 7.09 9.40 -1.45
C SER A 220 8.39 8.58 -1.50
N GLY A 221 8.62 7.82 -0.43
CA GLY A 221 9.66 6.80 -0.34
C GLY A 221 9.15 5.40 -0.68
N THR A 222 9.82 4.37 -0.16
CA THR A 222 9.49 2.95 -0.39
C THR A 222 8.60 2.31 0.68
N LYS A 223 8.25 3.05 1.74
CA LYS A 223 7.41 2.55 2.85
C LYS A 223 6.03 3.17 2.80
N ALA A 224 5.00 2.34 2.92
CA ALA A 224 3.63 2.81 3.10
C ALA A 224 3.45 3.40 4.51
N GLY A 225 2.50 4.33 4.64
CA GLY A 225 2.19 4.96 5.93
C GLY A 225 1.69 6.40 5.78
N VAL A 226 1.63 7.12 6.90
CA VAL A 226 1.19 8.51 6.93
C VAL A 226 2.41 9.43 7.00
N VAL A 227 2.46 10.42 6.11
CA VAL A 227 3.43 11.51 6.16
C VAL A 227 2.70 12.81 6.46
N GLN A 228 3.27 13.62 7.35
CA GLN A 228 2.70 14.89 7.75
C GLN A 228 3.65 16.03 7.42
N ILE A 229 3.13 17.06 6.75
CA ILE A 229 3.87 18.26 6.37
C ILE A 229 3.41 19.41 7.26
N GLN A 230 4.37 20.16 7.79
CA GLN A 230 4.12 21.34 8.60
C GLN A 230 4.88 22.55 8.04
N ALA A 231 4.18 23.68 8.00
CA ALA A 231 4.74 24.97 7.61
C ALA A 231 5.03 25.81 8.86
N GLU A 232 6.20 26.44 8.89
CA GLU A 232 6.67 27.30 9.98
C GLU A 232 7.19 28.63 9.41
N ILE A 233 6.88 29.73 10.09
CA ILE A 233 7.50 31.05 9.89
C ILE A 233 8.16 31.45 11.21
N ASP A 234 9.41 31.90 11.14
CA ASP A 234 10.13 32.50 12.27
C ASP A 234 10.18 34.03 12.10
N MET A 235 9.58 34.75 13.04
CA MET A 235 9.62 36.22 13.11
C MET A 235 10.43 36.67 14.32
N GLY A 236 11.74 36.44 14.29
CA GLY A 236 12.67 36.92 15.32
C GLY A 236 12.45 36.27 16.68
N GLY A 237 12.18 34.96 16.72
CA GLY A 237 11.98 34.18 17.94
C GLY A 237 10.51 33.83 18.22
N LYS A 238 9.55 34.45 17.52
CA LYS A 238 8.15 34.03 17.53
C LYS A 238 7.88 33.11 16.34
N LYS A 239 7.58 31.83 16.63
CA LYS A 239 7.20 30.84 15.62
C LYS A 239 5.69 30.88 15.36
N ILE A 240 5.32 30.95 14.08
CA ILE A 240 3.96 30.70 13.61
C ILE A 240 3.99 29.36 12.89
N ILE A 241 3.17 28.42 13.35
CA ILE A 241 3.19 27.03 12.89
C ILE A 241 1.79 26.65 12.39
N SER A 242 1.73 25.97 11.24
CA SER A 242 0.46 25.42 10.73
C SER A 242 0.05 24.15 11.47
N GLN A 243 -1.24 23.79 11.34
CA GLN A 243 -1.64 22.40 11.61
C GLN A 243 -0.92 21.44 10.64
N PRO A 244 -0.57 20.22 11.07
CA PRO A 244 0.01 19.21 10.19
C PRO A 244 -0.97 18.80 9.08
N VAL A 245 -0.48 18.75 7.84
CA VAL A 245 -1.25 18.31 6.66
C VAL A 245 -0.79 16.91 6.29
N SER A 246 -1.72 15.96 6.22
CA SER A 246 -1.39 14.54 6.05
C SER A 246 -1.56 14.06 4.61
N TYR A 247 -0.63 13.23 4.16
CA TYR A 247 -0.75 12.35 2.99
C TYR A 247 -0.68 10.90 3.43
N THR A 248 -1.53 10.05 2.84
CA THR A 248 -1.40 8.60 2.95
C THR A 248 -0.55 8.07 1.80
N ILE A 249 0.54 7.37 2.11
CA ILE A 249 1.37 6.64 1.15
C ILE A 249 0.88 5.19 1.11
N HIS A 250 0.28 4.78 -0.01
CA HIS A 250 -0.15 3.40 -0.22
C HIS A 250 0.97 2.56 -0.86
N GLY A 251 0.96 1.25 -0.62
CA GLY A 251 1.89 0.32 -1.27
C GLY A 251 1.68 0.22 -2.77
N GLY A 252 2.61 -0.49 -3.42
CA GLY A 252 2.69 -0.64 -4.86
C GLY A 252 1.69 -1.65 -5.45
N LEU A 253 2.04 -2.14 -6.63
CA LEU A 253 1.33 -3.23 -7.30
C LEU A 253 1.60 -4.57 -6.57
N PRO A 254 0.70 -5.55 -6.72
CA PRO A 254 0.88 -6.89 -6.17
C PRO A 254 2.22 -7.53 -6.53
N ASP A 255 2.75 -8.30 -5.59
CA ASP A 255 3.93 -9.13 -5.76
C ASP A 255 3.60 -10.60 -5.46
N PHE A 256 4.20 -11.52 -6.23
CA PHE A 256 3.89 -12.96 -6.13
C PHE A 256 4.27 -13.54 -4.76
N ASP A 257 5.42 -13.12 -4.22
CA ASP A 257 5.95 -13.65 -2.96
C ASP A 257 5.17 -13.13 -1.75
N HIS A 258 4.50 -11.99 -1.89
CA HIS A 258 3.64 -11.36 -0.88
C HIS A 258 2.14 -11.53 -1.16
N PHE A 259 1.77 -12.46 -2.04
CA PHE A 259 0.39 -12.84 -2.30
C PHE A 259 0.04 -14.14 -1.57
N GLY A 260 -0.96 -14.09 -0.70
CA GLY A 260 -1.45 -15.22 0.08
C GLY A 260 -2.95 -15.42 -0.05
N LEU A 261 -3.41 -16.65 0.20
CA LEU A 261 -4.83 -17.02 0.21
C LEU A 261 -5.11 -17.94 1.40
N ALA A 262 -6.18 -17.67 2.14
CA ALA A 262 -6.59 -18.51 3.26
C ALA A 262 -8.11 -18.64 3.32
N SER A 263 -8.58 -19.78 3.82
CA SER A 263 -9.99 -20.01 4.19
C SER A 263 -10.16 -19.89 5.70
N GLN A 264 -11.37 -19.53 6.14
CA GLN A 264 -11.73 -19.47 7.55
C GLN A 264 -11.75 -20.87 8.18
N PHE A 265 -12.32 -21.84 7.46
CA PHE A 265 -12.26 -23.26 7.80
C PHE A 265 -11.65 -24.06 6.66
N LEU A 266 -10.84 -25.07 6.99
CA LEU A 266 -10.35 -26.07 6.05
C LEU A 266 -11.41 -27.12 5.73
N ASN A 267 -12.34 -27.37 6.66
CA ASN A 267 -13.47 -28.28 6.52
C ASN A 267 -14.78 -27.65 7.00
N PHE A 268 -15.83 -27.70 6.18
CA PHE A 268 -17.19 -27.31 6.57
C PHE A 268 -18.24 -28.26 5.99
N ALA A 269 -19.43 -28.30 6.58
CA ALA A 269 -20.49 -29.29 6.27
C ALA A 269 -21.26 -29.06 4.95
N GLY A 270 -20.57 -28.62 3.90
CA GLY A 270 -21.16 -28.12 2.65
C GLY A 270 -21.47 -29.16 1.57
N TYR A 271 -21.20 -30.46 1.76
CA TYR A 271 -21.34 -31.42 0.65
C TYR A 271 -22.79 -31.76 0.32
N ASN A 272 -23.62 -31.90 1.36
CA ASN A 272 -25.04 -32.25 1.26
C ASN A 272 -25.98 -31.10 1.66
N ILE A 273 -25.45 -30.08 2.33
CA ILE A 273 -26.23 -28.93 2.83
C ILE A 273 -25.81 -27.72 2.00
N PHE A 274 -26.73 -27.18 1.21
CA PHE A 274 -26.48 -25.99 0.39
C PHE A 274 -26.79 -24.69 1.14
N GLY A 275 -26.20 -23.58 0.66
CA GLY A 275 -26.36 -22.25 1.25
C GLY A 275 -25.49 -21.97 2.48
N LEU A 276 -24.66 -22.91 2.94
CA LEU A 276 -23.65 -22.65 3.96
C LEU A 276 -22.48 -21.85 3.36
N THR A 277 -21.90 -20.96 4.16
CA THR A 277 -20.80 -20.08 3.74
C THR A 277 -19.53 -20.31 4.54
N ASN A 278 -18.39 -20.26 3.87
CA ASN A 278 -17.05 -20.30 4.44
C ASN A 278 -16.25 -19.09 3.93
N GLY A 279 -15.68 -18.28 4.82
CA GLY A 279 -14.91 -17.10 4.42
C GLY A 279 -13.62 -17.49 3.70
N VAL A 280 -13.27 -16.77 2.64
CA VAL A 280 -11.98 -16.88 1.94
C VAL A 280 -11.39 -15.48 1.81
N THR A 281 -10.12 -15.32 2.20
CA THR A 281 -9.42 -14.03 2.19
C THR A 281 -8.12 -14.13 1.43
N ALA A 282 -7.96 -13.26 0.44
CA ALA A 282 -6.70 -12.96 -0.21
C ALA A 282 -5.96 -11.86 0.56
N TYR A 283 -4.67 -12.07 0.79
CA TYR A 283 -3.73 -11.14 1.41
C TYR A 283 -2.77 -10.69 0.33
N VAL A 284 -2.80 -9.39 -0.02
CA VAL A 284 -2.06 -8.87 -1.17
C VAL A 284 -1.08 -7.80 -0.72
N GLY A 285 0.22 -8.12 -0.82
CA GLY A 285 1.31 -7.17 -0.58
C GLY A 285 2.07 -6.81 -1.87
N ASP A 286 2.83 -5.72 -1.79
CA ASP A 286 3.82 -5.33 -2.79
C ASP A 286 5.19 -5.99 -2.52
N LYS A 287 6.15 -5.78 -3.42
CA LYS A 287 7.51 -6.35 -3.33
C LYS A 287 8.33 -5.92 -2.11
N TYR A 288 7.87 -4.91 -1.39
CA TYR A 288 8.51 -4.40 -0.18
C TYR A 288 7.78 -4.85 1.09
N GLY A 289 6.77 -5.70 0.96
CA GLY A 289 5.96 -6.21 2.07
C GLY A 289 4.94 -5.19 2.60
N ASN A 290 4.67 -4.09 1.88
CA ASN A 290 3.58 -3.19 2.23
C ASN A 290 2.25 -3.75 1.68
N PRO A 291 1.11 -3.48 2.32
CA PRO A 291 -0.18 -3.72 1.70
C PRO A 291 -0.32 -2.98 0.36
N VAL A 292 -0.86 -3.65 -0.65
CA VAL A 292 -1.16 -2.98 -1.94
C VAL A 292 -2.18 -1.86 -1.76
N ARG A 293 -2.27 -0.98 -2.76
CA ARG A 293 -3.28 0.08 -2.75
C ARG A 293 -4.70 -0.50 -2.55
N PRO A 294 -5.55 0.15 -1.74
CA PRO A 294 -6.96 -0.16 -1.71
C PRO A 294 -7.55 -0.03 -3.12
N GLY A 295 -8.53 -0.88 -3.46
CA GLY A 295 -9.09 -0.94 -4.81
C GLY A 295 -8.36 -1.89 -5.77
N THR A 296 -7.33 -2.62 -5.32
CA THR A 296 -6.65 -3.62 -6.17
C THR A 296 -7.54 -4.83 -6.37
N SER A 297 -7.87 -5.15 -7.62
CA SER A 297 -8.77 -6.25 -7.95
C SER A 297 -8.12 -7.62 -7.73
N VAL A 298 -8.85 -8.50 -7.05
CA VAL A 298 -8.55 -9.92 -6.92
C VAL A 298 -9.73 -10.69 -7.51
N TYR A 299 -9.44 -11.63 -8.41
CA TYR A 299 -10.42 -12.51 -9.01
C TYR A 299 -10.37 -13.89 -8.36
N PHE A 300 -11.52 -14.44 -8.00
CA PHE A 300 -11.65 -15.74 -7.34
C PHE A 300 -12.39 -16.73 -8.23
N THR A 301 -11.94 -17.98 -8.21
CA THR A 301 -12.61 -19.11 -8.84
C THR A 301 -12.68 -20.29 -7.89
N THR A 302 -13.61 -21.22 -8.13
CA THR A 302 -13.69 -22.46 -7.35
C THR A 302 -14.09 -23.64 -8.22
N THR A 303 -13.63 -24.84 -7.88
CA THR A 303 -14.02 -26.09 -8.53
C THR A 303 -15.30 -26.72 -7.96
N GLY A 304 -15.85 -26.18 -6.86
CA GLY A 304 -17.10 -26.67 -6.28
C GLY A 304 -17.84 -25.61 -5.49
N GLY A 305 -19.17 -25.65 -5.55
CA GLY A 305 -20.02 -24.61 -5.01
C GLY A 305 -19.95 -23.30 -5.81
N LEU A 306 -20.23 -22.19 -5.12
CA LEU A 306 -20.27 -20.84 -5.70
C LEU A 306 -19.32 -19.91 -4.95
N ILE A 307 -18.58 -19.08 -5.68
CA ILE A 307 -17.74 -18.02 -5.10
C ILE A 307 -17.90 -16.73 -5.91
N PRO A 308 -18.01 -15.55 -5.26
CA PRO A 308 -18.01 -14.27 -5.97
C PRO A 308 -16.77 -14.10 -6.84
N GLY A 309 -16.96 -13.66 -8.09
CA GLY A 309 -15.89 -13.64 -9.10
C GLY A 309 -14.80 -12.60 -8.83
N SER A 310 -15.12 -11.37 -8.42
CA SER A 310 -14.10 -10.36 -8.13
C SER A 310 -14.43 -9.54 -6.88
N GLN A 311 -13.38 -9.13 -6.18
CA GLN A 311 -13.44 -8.21 -5.05
C GLN A 311 -12.16 -7.38 -4.99
N VAL A 312 -12.25 -6.16 -4.47
CA VAL A 312 -11.10 -5.27 -4.33
C VAL A 312 -10.49 -5.30 -2.92
N THR A 313 -9.20 -5.01 -2.83
CA THR A 313 -8.50 -4.88 -1.54
C THR A 313 -8.98 -3.66 -0.75
N ASN A 314 -8.99 -3.80 0.58
CA ASN A 314 -9.18 -2.68 1.51
C ASN A 314 -7.84 -1.97 1.84
N GLU A 315 -7.85 -1.08 2.84
CA GLU A 315 -6.68 -0.27 3.24
C GLU A 315 -5.48 -1.07 3.74
N ILE A 316 -5.68 -2.32 4.15
CA ILE A 316 -4.64 -3.22 4.65
C ILE A 316 -4.37 -4.39 3.69
N GLY A 317 -4.76 -4.27 2.42
CA GLY A 317 -4.41 -5.23 1.37
C GLY A 317 -5.24 -6.53 1.40
N LEU A 318 -6.38 -6.55 2.08
CA LEU A 318 -7.24 -7.73 2.17
C LEU A 318 -8.41 -7.67 1.19
N SER A 319 -8.67 -8.78 0.49
CA SER A 319 -9.85 -8.98 -0.34
C SER A 319 -10.55 -10.27 0.09
N SER A 320 -11.77 -10.16 0.62
CA SER A 320 -12.51 -11.30 1.21
C SER A 320 -13.82 -11.57 0.47
N VAL A 321 -14.10 -12.86 0.25
CA VAL A 321 -15.32 -13.38 -0.37
C VAL A 321 -15.84 -14.58 0.44
N ASN A 322 -17.12 -14.91 0.28
CA ASN A 322 -17.68 -16.10 0.90
C ASN A 322 -17.80 -17.22 -0.14
N LEU A 323 -17.13 -18.35 0.11
CA LEU A 323 -17.38 -19.60 -0.59
C LEU A 323 -18.71 -20.17 -0.09
N MET A 324 -19.63 -20.46 -0.99
CA MET A 324 -20.95 -20.99 -0.66
C MET A 324 -21.11 -22.42 -1.17
N SER A 325 -21.57 -23.32 -0.31
CA SER A 325 -21.93 -24.69 -0.70
C SER A 325 -23.10 -24.70 -1.70
N ALA A 326 -22.89 -25.28 -2.87
CA ALA A 326 -23.87 -25.44 -3.94
C ALA A 326 -23.35 -26.49 -4.94
N GLU A 327 -24.07 -26.72 -6.05
CA GLU A 327 -23.53 -27.44 -7.20
C GLU A 327 -22.51 -26.57 -7.97
N PRO A 328 -21.49 -27.17 -8.61
CA PRO A 328 -21.20 -28.60 -8.64
C PRO A 328 -20.59 -29.09 -7.31
N ARG A 329 -20.92 -30.31 -6.90
CA ARG A 329 -20.23 -30.96 -5.78
C ARG A 329 -18.74 -31.14 -6.08
N PRO A 330 -17.84 -30.71 -5.18
CA PRO A 330 -16.42 -30.74 -5.45
C PRO A 330 -15.86 -32.15 -5.54
N THR A 331 -14.99 -32.38 -6.53
CA THR A 331 -14.21 -33.61 -6.67
C THR A 331 -12.79 -33.24 -7.10
N HIS A 332 -11.81 -33.53 -6.24
CA HIS A 332 -10.40 -33.30 -6.54
C HIS A 332 -9.80 -34.53 -7.26
N PRO A 333 -8.93 -34.35 -8.27
CA PRO A 333 -8.35 -35.46 -9.02
C PRO A 333 -7.62 -36.51 -8.17
N THR A 334 -6.95 -36.09 -7.10
CA THR A 334 -6.15 -36.98 -6.23
C THR A 334 -6.76 -37.19 -4.84
N ARG A 335 -7.55 -36.24 -4.33
CA ARG A 335 -8.12 -36.28 -2.96
C ARG A 335 -9.52 -36.90 -2.97
N GLY A 336 -10.17 -36.93 -4.13
CA GLY A 336 -11.50 -37.49 -4.33
C GLY A 336 -12.63 -36.51 -4.01
N PRO A 337 -13.85 -37.02 -3.79
CA PRO A 337 -15.04 -36.20 -3.54
C PRO A 337 -14.95 -35.44 -2.21
N GLY A 338 -15.47 -34.21 -2.23
CA GLY A 338 -15.50 -33.29 -1.09
C GLY A 338 -14.47 -32.16 -1.18
N PHE A 339 -13.40 -32.31 -1.96
CA PHE A 339 -12.30 -31.34 -1.98
C PHE A 339 -12.46 -30.33 -3.12
N ALA A 340 -12.74 -29.07 -2.76
CA ALA A 340 -12.79 -27.94 -3.67
C ALA A 340 -11.43 -27.24 -3.69
N ILE A 341 -11.01 -26.77 -4.87
CA ILE A 341 -9.88 -25.85 -5.03
C ILE A 341 -10.47 -24.46 -5.19
N ILE A 342 -9.97 -23.51 -4.41
CA ILE A 342 -10.28 -22.09 -4.57
C ILE A 342 -9.01 -21.43 -5.06
N THR A 343 -9.12 -20.67 -6.14
CA THR A 343 -7.97 -19.99 -6.74
C THR A 343 -8.22 -18.50 -6.79
N ALA A 344 -7.25 -17.72 -6.31
CA ALA A 344 -7.24 -16.27 -6.38
C ALA A 344 -6.14 -15.79 -7.35
N HIS A 345 -6.46 -14.79 -8.18
CA HIS A 345 -5.53 -14.22 -9.14
C HIS A 345 -5.56 -12.70 -9.14
N THR A 346 -4.41 -12.08 -9.37
CA THR A 346 -4.27 -10.63 -9.60
C THR A 346 -3.09 -10.35 -10.54
N ALA A 347 -2.80 -9.09 -10.85
CA ALA A 347 -1.72 -8.71 -11.77
C ALA A 347 -0.56 -8.06 -11.02
N ASP A 348 0.68 -8.46 -11.35
CA ASP A 348 1.90 -7.91 -10.76
C ASP A 348 2.43 -6.66 -11.50
N GLU A 349 3.56 -6.11 -11.04
CA GLU A 349 4.22 -4.96 -11.66
C GLU A 349 4.75 -5.21 -13.09
N ASN A 350 4.90 -6.47 -13.49
CA ASN A 350 5.37 -6.89 -14.80
C ASN A 350 4.23 -7.24 -15.77
N ASN A 351 2.98 -6.98 -15.37
CA ASN A 351 1.75 -7.35 -16.09
C ASN A 351 1.52 -8.87 -16.19
N ASN A 352 2.15 -9.67 -15.33
CA ASN A 352 1.87 -11.10 -15.22
C ASN A 352 0.68 -11.34 -14.30
N THR A 353 -0.10 -12.38 -14.60
CA THR A 353 -1.12 -12.86 -13.66
C THR A 353 -0.46 -13.74 -12.60
N ILE A 354 -0.50 -13.29 -11.35
CA ILE A 354 -0.04 -14.06 -10.19
C ILE A 354 -1.21 -14.80 -9.54
N THR A 355 -0.94 -15.98 -9.00
CA THR A 355 -1.96 -16.96 -8.61
C THR A 355 -1.63 -17.62 -7.27
N LYS A 356 -2.64 -17.84 -6.43
CA LYS A 356 -2.57 -18.73 -5.26
C LYS A 356 -3.83 -19.58 -5.18
N ASP A 357 -3.68 -20.81 -4.72
CA ASP A 357 -4.79 -21.74 -4.50
C ASP A 357 -4.80 -22.27 -3.06
N ILE A 358 -5.99 -22.72 -2.63
CA ILE A 358 -6.20 -23.41 -1.36
C ILE A 358 -7.26 -24.51 -1.54
N GLU A 359 -7.05 -25.64 -0.86
CA GLU A 359 -8.03 -26.72 -0.80
C GLU A 359 -8.99 -26.53 0.40
N VAL A 360 -10.29 -26.69 0.16
CA VAL A 360 -11.33 -26.70 1.19
C VAL A 360 -12.16 -27.97 1.07
N LEU A 361 -12.38 -28.66 2.19
CA LEU A 361 -13.19 -29.86 2.29
C LEU A 361 -14.65 -29.49 2.61
N PHE A 362 -15.55 -29.97 1.75
CA PHE A 362 -16.99 -29.99 1.95
C PHE A 362 -17.28 -31.38 2.51
N SER A 363 -17.40 -31.50 3.83
CA SER A 363 -17.78 -32.76 4.47
C SER A 363 -19.28 -33.00 4.36
N GLY A 364 -19.65 -34.27 4.25
CA GLY A 364 -21.03 -34.73 4.06
C GLY A 364 -21.72 -35.24 5.32
N VAL A 365 -22.69 -36.13 5.13
CA VAL A 365 -23.50 -36.70 6.21
C VAL A 365 -22.72 -37.74 7.02
N PRO A 366 -22.88 -37.76 8.36
CA PRO A 366 -22.11 -38.65 9.22
C PRO A 366 -22.50 -40.12 9.07
N THR A 367 -21.49 -40.97 8.97
CA THR A 367 -21.55 -42.44 8.96
C THR A 367 -20.68 -42.99 10.10
N ILE A 368 -21.20 -43.96 10.84
CA ILE A 368 -20.53 -44.60 11.97
C ILE A 368 -20.39 -46.11 11.69
N ILE A 369 -19.20 -46.65 11.96
CA ILE A 369 -18.91 -48.09 11.88
C ILE A 369 -18.14 -48.47 13.14
N ALA A 370 -18.46 -49.59 13.79
CA ALA A 370 -17.72 -50.08 14.95
C ALA A 370 -17.41 -51.57 14.84
N THR A 371 -16.24 -51.97 15.34
CA THR A 371 -15.77 -53.36 15.37
C THR A 371 -15.11 -53.70 16.72
N PRO A 372 -15.43 -54.86 17.33
CA PRO A 372 -16.49 -55.79 16.92
C PRO A 372 -17.91 -55.23 17.22
N SER A 373 -18.91 -55.64 16.44
CA SER A 373 -20.33 -55.27 16.65
C SER A 373 -21.11 -56.26 17.51
N SER A 374 -20.45 -57.32 17.99
CA SER A 374 -20.96 -58.26 18.99
C SER A 374 -19.78 -58.75 19.83
N PHE A 375 -20.00 -59.03 21.11
CA PHE A 375 -18.91 -59.32 22.03
C PHE A 375 -19.38 -60.11 23.26
N ASN A 376 -18.42 -60.74 23.94
CA ASN A 376 -18.58 -61.38 25.24
C ASN A 376 -17.31 -61.07 26.04
N ILE A 377 -17.41 -60.14 26.99
CA ILE A 377 -16.31 -59.74 27.86
C ILE A 377 -16.18 -60.80 28.95
N PRO A 378 -15.02 -61.48 29.08
CA PRO A 378 -14.81 -62.44 30.16
C PRO A 378 -14.84 -61.76 31.54
N ASN A 379 -15.14 -62.53 32.59
CA ASN A 379 -15.03 -62.10 33.99
C ASN A 379 -13.61 -61.61 34.31
N GLY A 380 -13.52 -60.41 34.89
CA GLY A 380 -12.29 -59.66 35.13
C GLY A 380 -11.54 -59.22 33.85
N GLY A 381 -12.16 -59.42 32.68
CA GLY A 381 -11.59 -59.18 31.36
C GLY A 381 -11.92 -57.81 30.78
N SER A 382 -11.39 -57.55 29.60
CA SER A 382 -11.70 -56.34 28.83
C SER A 382 -11.70 -56.60 27.33
N GLN A 383 -12.43 -55.75 26.60
CA GLN A 383 -12.52 -55.78 25.15
C GLN A 383 -12.28 -54.38 24.59
N VAL A 384 -11.40 -54.31 23.58
CA VAL A 384 -11.18 -53.09 22.79
C VAL A 384 -12.19 -53.04 21.65
N PHE A 385 -12.75 -51.85 21.43
CA PHE A 385 -13.61 -51.53 20.31
C PHE A 385 -12.96 -50.42 19.48
N ASN A 386 -12.83 -50.65 18.19
CA ASN A 386 -12.44 -49.62 17.23
C ASN A 386 -13.69 -49.09 16.56
N TYR A 387 -13.76 -47.79 16.36
CA TYR A 387 -14.87 -47.19 15.62
C TYR A 387 -14.39 -46.08 14.70
N GLU A 388 -15.09 -45.95 13.58
CA GLU A 388 -14.87 -44.88 12.61
C GLU A 388 -16.09 -43.95 12.56
N VAL A 389 -15.84 -42.65 12.59
CA VAL A 389 -16.85 -41.60 12.34
C VAL A 389 -16.34 -40.72 11.21
N LYS A 390 -17.03 -40.76 10.08
CA LYS A 390 -16.62 -40.10 8.82
C LYS A 390 -17.85 -39.73 8.00
N ASP A 391 -17.68 -38.93 6.97
CA ASP A 391 -18.76 -38.69 6.00
C ASP A 391 -18.95 -39.87 5.02
N GLN A 392 -19.96 -39.81 4.15
CA GLN A 392 -20.22 -40.85 3.15
C GLN A 392 -19.08 -41.08 2.13
N ASN A 393 -18.13 -40.14 2.05
CA ASN A 393 -16.97 -40.18 1.16
C ASN A 393 -15.67 -40.60 1.89
N GLY A 394 -15.78 -40.90 3.19
CA GLY A 394 -14.65 -41.26 4.05
C GLY A 394 -13.78 -40.07 4.47
N ASN A 395 -14.31 -38.86 4.46
CA ASN A 395 -13.65 -37.64 4.94
C ASN A 395 -14.01 -37.36 6.41
N PRO A 396 -13.19 -36.61 7.16
CA PRO A 396 -13.55 -36.15 8.50
C PRO A 396 -14.77 -35.22 8.49
N LEU A 397 -15.53 -35.23 9.58
CA LEU A 397 -16.65 -34.29 9.80
C LEU A 397 -16.11 -32.90 10.14
N ALA A 398 -16.94 -31.88 9.92
CA ALA A 398 -16.62 -30.48 10.17
C ALA A 398 -16.32 -30.22 11.67
N PRO A 399 -15.56 -29.15 11.99
CA PRO A 399 -15.25 -28.78 13.37
C PRO A 399 -16.51 -28.60 14.23
N ALA A 400 -16.34 -28.73 15.55
CA ALA A 400 -17.41 -28.67 16.57
C ALA A 400 -18.45 -29.82 16.48
N THR A 401 -18.22 -30.83 15.65
CA THR A 401 -18.98 -32.08 15.73
C THR A 401 -18.60 -32.86 16.98
N GLN A 402 -19.59 -33.19 17.82
CA GLN A 402 -19.38 -34.01 19.01
C GLN A 402 -19.67 -35.48 18.73
N ILE A 403 -18.76 -36.35 19.16
CA ILE A 403 -18.90 -37.81 19.12
C ILE A 403 -18.93 -38.30 20.57
N THR A 404 -19.92 -39.12 20.92
CA THR A 404 -20.07 -39.68 22.26
C THR A 404 -20.33 -41.18 22.21
N VAL A 405 -19.72 -41.92 23.14
CA VAL A 405 -19.96 -43.35 23.34
C VAL A 405 -20.64 -43.54 24.70
N ALA A 406 -21.87 -44.04 24.68
CA ALA A 406 -22.59 -44.47 25.87
C ALA A 406 -22.49 -45.99 26.00
N VAL A 407 -22.08 -46.47 27.17
CA VAL A 407 -22.01 -47.89 27.52
C VAL A 407 -22.94 -48.12 28.71
N GLU A 408 -23.95 -48.96 28.51
CA GLU A 408 -24.98 -49.29 29.49
C GLU A 408 -24.91 -50.79 29.81
N GLY A 409 -24.70 -51.12 31.09
CA GLY A 409 -24.63 -52.50 31.58
C GLY A 409 -24.29 -52.49 33.07
N GLU A 410 -24.81 -53.46 33.84
CA GLU A 410 -24.42 -53.61 35.23
C GLU A 410 -22.98 -54.13 35.32
N GLY A 411 -22.19 -53.61 36.25
CA GLY A 411 -20.84 -54.11 36.51
C GLY A 411 -19.79 -53.82 35.44
N VAL A 412 -20.04 -52.97 34.43
CA VAL A 412 -19.03 -52.61 33.42
C VAL A 412 -18.48 -51.21 33.57
N LYS A 413 -17.24 -51.00 33.11
CA LYS A 413 -16.59 -49.68 33.00
C LYS A 413 -16.07 -49.46 31.59
N ALA A 414 -16.16 -48.23 31.09
CA ALA A 414 -15.63 -47.83 29.80
C ALA A 414 -14.52 -46.78 29.96
N SER A 415 -13.51 -46.81 29.08
CA SER A 415 -12.44 -45.82 29.01
C SER A 415 -11.90 -45.68 27.58
N GLY A 416 -11.12 -44.63 27.30
CA GLY A 416 -10.62 -44.31 25.96
C GLY A 416 -11.39 -43.17 25.30
N ASP A 417 -11.57 -43.24 23.98
CA ASP A 417 -12.24 -42.21 23.18
C ASP A 417 -13.76 -42.28 23.37
N LEU A 418 -14.26 -41.79 24.51
CA LEU A 418 -15.69 -41.79 24.84
C LEU A 418 -16.39 -40.48 24.49
N THR A 419 -15.63 -39.38 24.39
CA THR A 419 -16.14 -38.06 24.02
C THR A 419 -15.07 -37.35 23.21
N ILE A 420 -15.38 -37.04 21.95
CA ILE A 420 -14.46 -36.36 21.02
C ILE A 420 -15.18 -35.15 20.43
N GLU A 421 -14.49 -34.02 20.39
CA GLU A 421 -14.88 -32.86 19.59
C GLU A 421 -13.98 -32.79 18.36
N MET A 422 -14.58 -32.78 17.17
CA MET A 422 -13.84 -32.75 15.91
C MET A 422 -13.11 -31.40 15.75
N PRO A 423 -11.80 -31.39 15.47
CA PRO A 423 -11.08 -30.18 15.09
C PRO A 423 -11.35 -29.80 13.64
N ASP A 424 -10.90 -28.62 13.22
CA ASP A 424 -10.86 -28.28 11.80
C ASP A 424 -9.74 -29.08 11.11
N THR A 425 -10.11 -30.12 10.36
CA THR A 425 -9.16 -31.02 9.73
C THR A 425 -9.69 -31.58 8.42
N GLN A 426 -8.75 -31.82 7.51
CA GLN A 426 -8.95 -32.51 6.24
C GLN A 426 -8.34 -33.92 6.24
N SER A 427 -7.75 -34.35 7.37
CA SER A 427 -7.06 -35.64 7.45
C SER A 427 -8.05 -36.77 7.63
N LYS A 428 -8.05 -37.72 6.69
CA LYS A 428 -8.81 -38.97 6.80
C LYS A 428 -8.36 -39.85 7.97
N SER A 429 -7.14 -39.65 8.48
CA SER A 429 -6.68 -40.39 9.68
C SER A 429 -7.45 -39.98 10.93
N TYR A 430 -7.96 -38.74 11.01
CA TYR A 430 -8.76 -38.26 12.13
C TYR A 430 -10.24 -38.63 11.96
N THR A 431 -10.48 -39.91 11.70
CA THR A 431 -11.82 -40.51 11.61
C THR A 431 -11.93 -41.79 12.42
N ARG A 432 -10.83 -42.23 13.03
CA ARG A 432 -10.67 -43.53 13.69
C ARG A 432 -10.38 -43.31 15.16
N PHE A 433 -11.10 -44.03 16.00
CA PHE A 433 -11.08 -43.88 17.44
C PHE A 433 -11.21 -45.26 18.10
N SER A 434 -10.90 -45.33 19.39
CA SER A 434 -11.01 -46.59 20.13
C SER A 434 -11.37 -46.37 21.59
N PHE A 435 -12.16 -47.30 22.13
CA PHE A 435 -12.47 -47.36 23.55
C PHE A 435 -12.40 -48.79 24.05
N ILE A 436 -12.31 -48.95 25.36
CA ILE A 436 -12.21 -50.23 26.04
C ILE A 436 -13.40 -50.35 26.98
N VAL A 437 -14.04 -51.52 26.98
CA VAL A 437 -15.01 -51.89 28.03
C VAL A 437 -14.42 -53.03 28.83
N SER A 438 -14.39 -52.87 30.15
CA SER A 438 -13.94 -53.88 31.10
C SER A 438 -15.06 -54.30 32.01
N ASP A 439 -15.07 -55.57 32.40
CA ASP A 439 -15.80 -56.00 33.59
C ASP A 439 -15.16 -55.35 34.83
N ALA A 440 -15.99 -54.79 35.69
CA ALA A 440 -15.63 -54.06 36.89
C ALA A 440 -16.03 -54.80 38.18
N VAL A 441 -16.69 -55.95 38.08
CA VAL A 441 -17.13 -56.77 39.22
C VAL A 441 -16.59 -58.21 39.06
N ASP A 442 -15.34 -58.40 39.44
CA ASP A 442 -14.62 -59.68 39.30
C ASP A 442 -15.03 -60.78 40.31
N THR A 443 -16.00 -60.48 41.19
CA THR A 443 -16.34 -61.33 42.33
C THR A 443 -17.45 -62.34 42.04
N THR A 444 -18.22 -62.18 40.96
CA THR A 444 -19.35 -63.06 40.60
C THR A 444 -19.41 -63.23 39.08
N ASP A 445 -19.26 -64.46 38.57
CA ASP A 445 -19.40 -64.82 37.14
C ASP A 445 -20.89 -64.81 36.75
N LYS A 446 -21.44 -63.61 36.51
CA LYS A 446 -22.85 -63.39 36.17
C LYS A 446 -22.93 -62.74 34.80
N VAL A 447 -23.59 -63.42 33.88
CA VAL A 447 -23.79 -62.90 32.52
C VAL A 447 -24.75 -61.70 32.55
N GLU A 448 -24.25 -60.53 32.15
CA GLU A 448 -25.00 -59.28 32.02
C GLU A 448 -25.01 -58.78 30.57
N ASN A 449 -26.13 -58.18 30.17
CA ASN A 449 -26.24 -57.55 28.86
C ASN A 449 -25.55 -56.18 28.88
N VAL A 450 -24.76 -55.91 27.84
CA VAL A 450 -24.10 -54.62 27.66
C VAL A 450 -24.55 -54.02 26.33
N TYR A 451 -25.07 -52.79 26.39
CA TYR A 451 -25.49 -52.00 25.25
C TYR A 451 -24.50 -50.87 25.02
N ILE A 452 -24.05 -50.72 23.78
CA ILE A 452 -23.14 -49.65 23.38
C ILE A 452 -23.82 -48.81 22.31
N LYS A 453 -23.81 -47.49 22.50
CA LYS A 453 -24.34 -46.53 21.54
C LYS A 453 -23.31 -45.45 21.25
N ILE A 454 -22.90 -45.35 20.00
CA ILE A 454 -22.05 -44.27 19.48
C ILE A 454 -22.96 -43.26 18.83
N ASN A 455 -22.87 -41.99 19.24
CA ASN A 455 -23.65 -40.89 18.67
C ASN A 455 -22.72 -39.83 18.10
N THR A 456 -23.15 -39.17 17.04
CA THR A 456 -22.53 -37.95 16.51
C THR A 456 -23.57 -36.86 16.31
N SER A 457 -23.23 -35.63 16.67
CA SER A 457 -24.06 -34.44 16.48
C SER A 457 -23.18 -33.23 16.19
N GLY A 458 -23.45 -32.54 15.08
CA GLY A 458 -22.67 -31.37 14.67
C GLY A 458 -23.24 -30.69 13.43
N PRO A 459 -22.45 -29.80 12.80
CA PRO A 459 -22.82 -29.12 11.56
C PRO A 459 -23.20 -30.06 10.41
N ASN A 460 -22.58 -31.25 10.36
CA ASN A 460 -22.88 -32.29 9.38
C ASN A 460 -24.21 -33.02 9.60
N GLY A 461 -24.90 -32.73 10.70
CA GLY A 461 -26.13 -33.41 11.12
C GLY A 461 -25.89 -34.37 12.29
N ARG A 462 -26.78 -35.36 12.40
CA ARG A 462 -26.77 -36.35 13.49
C ARG A 462 -26.79 -37.76 12.94
N SER A 463 -26.10 -38.68 13.62
CA SER A 463 -26.16 -40.12 13.35
C SER A 463 -25.87 -40.90 14.63
N TYR A 464 -26.29 -42.16 14.67
CA TYR A 464 -25.96 -43.06 15.77
C TYR A 464 -25.77 -44.48 15.26
N TYR A 465 -24.98 -45.27 15.98
CA TYR A 465 -24.82 -46.70 15.77
C TYR A 465 -24.86 -47.40 17.13
N SER A 466 -25.70 -48.42 17.24
CA SER A 466 -25.88 -49.18 18.48
C SER A 466 -25.65 -50.67 18.24
N PHE A 467 -24.99 -51.31 19.19
CA PHE A 467 -24.75 -52.73 19.20
C PHE A 467 -24.69 -53.26 20.63
N SER A 468 -24.75 -54.58 20.80
CA SER A 468 -24.87 -55.19 22.11
C SER A 468 -24.09 -56.49 22.20
N GLY A 469 -23.75 -56.87 23.41
CA GLY A 469 -23.04 -58.09 23.75
C GLY A 469 -23.29 -58.45 25.20
N THR A 470 -22.40 -59.25 25.76
CA THR A 470 -22.45 -59.66 27.16
C THR A 470 -21.14 -59.35 27.88
N ALA A 471 -21.23 -59.16 29.19
CA ALA A 471 -20.11 -59.23 30.12
C ALA A 471 -20.42 -60.31 31.16
N ARG A 472 -19.39 -60.82 31.84
CA ARG A 472 -19.51 -61.91 32.81
C ARG A 472 -18.88 -61.54 34.12
#